data_AF-A0A0D2JJ67-F1
#
_entry.id   AF-A0A0D2JJ67-F1
#
_cell.length_a   1.000
_cell.length_b   1.000
_cell.length_c   1.000
_cell.angle_alpha   90.00
_cell.angle_beta   90.00
_cell.angle_gamma   90.00
#
_symmetry.space_group_name_H-M   'P 1'
#
loop_
_entity.id
_entity.type
_entity.pdbx_description
1 polymer ?
#
loop_
_entity_poly.entity_id
_entity_poly.type
_entity_poly.pdbx_seq_one_letter_code
_entity_poly.pdbx_strand_id
1 'polypeptide(L)' 'GGGAEEGKETVLVVFLGGATFSEISALRFIERRPGSGVRFLALASKVVNGRTLLEGFVDPLVRAYPGGARAAAAI' A
#
# COMPACT_ATOMS: atom_id res chain seq x y z
N GLY A 1 22.04 28.42 0.20
CA GLY A 1 21.99 27.11 0.85
C GLY A 1 21.07 26.20 0.06
N GLY A 2 21.62 25.35 -0.81
CA GLY A 2 20.88 24.31 -1.52
C GLY A 2 21.36 22.97 -0.99
N GLY A 3 20.54 22.31 -0.17
CA GLY A 3 20.92 21.08 0.54
C GLY A 3 20.48 19.84 -0.23
N ALA A 4 21.42 18.93 -0.50
CA ALA A 4 21.25 17.47 -0.72
C ALA A 4 20.23 16.94 -1.76
N GLU A 5 19.46 17.79 -2.44
CA GLU A 5 18.32 17.41 -3.30
C GLU A 5 18.51 17.75 -4.79
N GLU A 6 19.56 18.49 -5.16
CA GLU A 6 19.95 18.64 -6.56
C GLU A 6 20.61 17.34 -7.04
N GLY A 7 19.86 16.50 -7.76
CA GLY A 7 20.41 15.33 -8.47
C GLY A 7 19.65 14.01 -8.29
N LYS A 8 18.54 13.98 -7.53
CA LYS A 8 17.71 12.76 -7.46
C LYS A 8 16.66 12.74 -8.58
N GLU A 9 16.66 11.67 -9.36
CA GLU A 9 15.62 11.40 -10.35
C GLU A 9 14.30 11.06 -9.64
N THR A 10 13.21 11.70 -10.04
CA THR A 10 11.90 11.42 -9.47
C THR A 10 11.20 10.31 -10.25
N VAL A 11 10.91 9.20 -9.56
CA VAL A 11 10.22 8.04 -10.13
C VAL A 11 8.80 7.97 -9.57
N LEU A 12 7.82 7.99 -10.46
CA LEU A 12 6.42 7.75 -10.12
C LEU A 12 6.12 6.25 -10.15
N VAL A 13 5.73 5.68 -9.01
CA VAL A 13 5.31 4.28 -8.90
C VAL A 13 3.79 4.25 -8.73
N VAL A 14 3.10 3.59 -9.65
CA VAL A 14 1.63 3.45 -9.62
C VAL A 14 1.26 2.00 -9.28
N PHE A 15 0.69 1.80 -8.10
CA PHE A 15 0.14 0.52 -7.65
C PHE A 15 -1.34 0.43 -8.04
N LEU A 16 -1.64 -0.45 -9.00
CA LEU A 16 -2.99 -0.78 -9.42
C LEU A 16 -3.48 -2.01 -8.65
N GLY A 17 -4.63 -1.90 -7.98
CA GLY A 17 -5.15 -2.96 -7.10
C GLY A 17 -4.83 -2.74 -5.61
N GLY A 18 -3.99 -1.75 -5.31
CA GLY A 18 -3.66 -1.29 -3.97
C GLY A 18 -2.21 -1.53 -3.58
N ALA A 19 -1.78 -0.89 -2.50
CA ALA A 19 -0.44 -1.04 -1.93
C ALA A 19 -0.51 -1.17 -0.41
N THR A 20 0.42 -1.92 0.15
CA THR A 20 0.64 -2.06 1.58
C THR A 20 1.64 -1.04 2.11
N PHE A 21 1.59 -0.76 3.41
CA PHE A 21 2.61 0.06 4.06
C PHE A 21 4.02 -0.55 3.96
N SER A 22 4.13 -1.88 3.89
CA SER A 22 5.42 -2.57 3.74
C SER A 22 6.06 -2.25 2.39
N GLU A 23 5.29 -2.26 1.30
CA GLU A 23 5.77 -1.90 -0.04
C GLU A 23 6.17 -0.42 -0.11
N ILE A 24 5.34 0.47 0.44
CA ILE A 24 5.65 1.91 0.52
C ILE A 24 6.93 2.13 1.35
N SER A 25 7.09 1.41 2.46
CA SER A 25 8.28 1.49 3.31
C SER A 25 9.52 0.96 2.62
N ALA A 26 9.39 -0.07 1.77
CA ALA A 26 10.49 -0.57 0.95
C ALA A 26 10.99 0.49 -0.05
N LEU A 27 10.08 1.23 -0.70
CA LEU A 27 10.46 2.36 -1.56
C LEU A 27 11.20 3.45 -0.76
N ARG A 28 10.71 3.81 0.43
CA ARG A 28 11.38 4.77 1.31
C ARG A 28 12.73 4.28 1.81
N PHE A 29 12.86 2.99 2.04
CA PHE A 29 14.13 2.37 2.42
C PHE A 29 15.15 2.47 1.28
N ILE A 30 14.73 2.20 0.03
CA ILE A 30 15.59 2.33 -1.15
C ILE A 30 15.99 3.80 -1.37
N GLU A 31 15.04 4.74 -1.31
CA GLU A 31 15.28 6.18 -1.48
C GLU A 31 16.33 6.72 -0.48
N ARG A 32 16.36 6.18 0.75
CA ARG A 32 17.29 6.58 1.82
C ARG A 32 18.67 5.92 1.73
N ARG A 33 18.88 4.94 0.84
CA ARG A 33 20.20 4.32 0.69
C ARG A 33 21.24 5.34 0.19
N PRO A 34 22.47 5.32 0.71
CA PRO A 34 23.56 6.14 0.19
C PRO A 34 23.72 5.90 -1.32
N GLY A 35 23.69 6.98 -2.10
CA GLY A 35 23.83 6.90 -3.55
C GLY A 35 22.59 6.40 -4.32
N SER A 36 21.40 6.34 -3.72
CA SER A 36 20.19 5.85 -4.42
C SER A 36 19.88 6.63 -5.70
N GLY A 37 20.22 7.92 -5.76
CA GLY A 37 19.99 8.78 -6.92
C GLY A 37 18.52 8.97 -7.29
N VAL A 38 17.58 8.46 -6.48
CA VAL A 38 16.16 8.45 -6.80
C VAL A 38 15.31 8.93 -5.64
N ARG A 39 14.16 9.52 -5.99
CA ARG A 39 13.06 9.88 -5.10
C ARG A 39 11.79 9.21 -5.61
N PHE A 40 11.08 8.48 -4.74
CA PHE A 40 9.84 7.82 -5.13
C PHE A 40 8.61 8.66 -4.77
N LEU A 41 7.72 8.82 -5.74
CA LEU A 41 6.32 9.21 -5.51
C LEU A 41 5.46 7.97 -5.71
N ALA A 42 4.89 7.45 -4.62
CA ALA A 42 4.00 6.29 -4.67
C ALA A 42 2.54 6.74 -4.78
N LEU A 43 1.86 6.31 -5.84
CA LEU A 43 0.42 6.41 -6.01
C LEU A 43 -0.19 5.01 -5.93
N ALA A 44 -1.28 4.86 -5.18
CA ALA A 44 -1.98 3.59 -5.07
C ALA A 44 -3.48 3.82 -5.21
N SER A 45 -4.17 2.91 -5.90
CA SER A 45 -5.63 2.96 -5.99
C SER A 45 -6.32 2.87 -4.63
N LYS A 46 -5.71 2.13 -3.68
CA LYS A 46 -6.13 2.02 -2.28
C LYS A 46 -4.93 1.60 -1.42
N VAL A 47 -4.81 2.12 -0.20
CA VAL A 47 -3.89 1.54 0.78
C VAL A 47 -4.59 0.34 1.43
N VAL A 48 -3.98 -0.84 1.35
CA VAL A 48 -4.57 -2.11 1.78
C VAL A 48 -3.68 -2.85 2.78
N ASN A 49 -4.27 -3.78 3.50
CA ASN A 49 -3.58 -4.82 4.25
C ASN A 49 -4.29 -6.17 3.97
N GLY A 50 -3.77 -7.28 4.49
CA GLY A 50 -4.34 -8.60 4.22
C GLY A 50 -5.84 -8.69 4.50
N ARG A 51 -6.30 -8.12 5.61
CA ARG A 51 -7.73 -8.10 5.97
C ARG A 51 -8.55 -7.21 5.03
N THR A 52 -8.16 -5.95 4.82
CA THR A 52 -8.96 -5.03 3.98
C THR A 52 -8.92 -5.38 2.50
N LEU A 53 -7.89 -6.13 2.07
CA LEU A 53 -7.83 -6.74 0.75
C LEU A 53 -8.85 -7.87 0.63
N LEU A 54 -8.86 -8.83 1.57
CA LEU A 54 -9.81 -9.94 1.57
C LEU A 54 -11.27 -9.46 1.71
N GLU A 55 -11.53 -8.46 2.56
CA GLU A 55 -12.84 -7.81 2.66
C GLU A 55 -13.33 -7.25 1.31
N GLY A 56 -12.42 -6.82 0.44
CA GLY A 56 -12.76 -6.36 -0.92
C GLY A 56 -13.22 -7.47 -1.87
N PHE A 57 -12.94 -8.73 -1.53
CA PHE A 57 -13.37 -9.91 -2.29
C PHE A 57 -14.59 -10.61 -1.68
N VAL A 58 -14.93 -10.31 -0.43
CA VAL A 58 -16.10 -10.90 0.22
C VAL A 58 -17.36 -10.16 -0.22
N ASP A 59 -18.38 -10.91 -0.64
CA ASP A 59 -19.69 -10.35 -0.97
C ASP A 59 -20.30 -9.64 0.25
N PRO A 60 -20.68 -8.35 0.14
CA PRO A 60 -21.31 -7.61 1.22
C PRO A 60 -22.56 -8.29 1.82
N LEU A 61 -23.27 -9.10 1.03
CA LEU A 61 -24.46 -9.84 1.47
C LEU A 61 -24.12 -10.93 2.48
N VAL A 62 -22.90 -11.48 2.47
CA VAL A 62 -22.42 -12.43 3.49
C VAL A 62 -22.42 -11.77 4.87
N ARG A 63 -22.08 -10.48 4.94
CA ARG A 63 -22.11 -9.71 6.20
C ARG A 63 -23.54 -9.37 6.63
N ALA A 64 -24.45 -9.17 5.68
CA ALA A 64 -25.86 -8.86 5.95
C ALA A 64 -26.70 -10.08 6.33
N TYR A 65 -26.21 -11.30 6.08
CA TYR A 65 -26.96 -12.51 6.37
C TYR A 65 -27.05 -12.77 7.89
N PRO A 66 -28.26 -12.94 8.47
CA PRO A 66 -28.45 -13.10 9.92
C PRO A 66 -27.71 -14.30 10.55
N GLY A 67 -27.30 -15.28 9.73
CA GLY A 67 -26.47 -16.42 10.15
C GLY A 67 -24.97 -16.28 9.87
N GLY A 68 -24.55 -15.30 9.05
CA GLY A 68 -23.15 -15.13 8.61
C GLY A 68 -22.23 -14.52 9.66
N ALA A 69 -22.80 -13.76 10.61
CA ALA A 69 -22.03 -13.12 11.70
C ALA A 69 -21.30 -14.14 12.60
N ARG A 70 -21.77 -15.38 12.70
CA ARG A 70 -21.10 -16.45 13.45
C ARG A 70 -19.91 -17.10 12.71
N ALA A 71 -19.90 -17.05 11.37
CA ALA A 71 -18.81 -17.61 10.58
C ALA A 71 -17.64 -16.62 10.42
N ALA A 72 -17.93 -15.32 10.28
CA ALA A 72 -16.90 -14.29 10.15
C ALA A 72 -16.13 -13.98 11.45
N ALA A 73 -16.69 -14.34 12.61
CA ALA A 73 -16.04 -14.19 13.92
C ALA A 73 -15.15 -15.38 14.32
N ALA A 74 -15.09 -16.43 13.47
CA ALA A 74 -14.32 -17.65 13.72
C ALA A 74 -12.98 -17.73 12.94
N ILE A 75 -12.65 -16.66 12.21
CA ILE A 75 -11.36 -16.43 11.53
C ILE A 75 -10.63 -15.26 12.20
#